data_AF-A0A162RDB2-F1
#
_entry.id   AF-A0A162RDB2-F1
#
_cell.length_a   1.000
_cell.length_b   1.000
_cell.length_c   1.000
_cell.angle_alpha   90.00
_cell.angle_beta   90.00
_cell.angle_gamma   90.00
#
_symmetry.space_group_name_H-M   'P 1'
#
loop_
_entity.id
_entity.type
_entity.pdbx_description
1 polymer ?
#
loop_
_entity_poly.entity_id
_entity_poly.type
_entity_poly.pdbx_seq_one_letter_code
_entity_poly.pdbx_strand_id
1 'polypeptide(L)'
;MYEEELKIKLTDLMELNFIELPKFLKQQKDLEDSLQRWLLFLIKPNKEIFEEIEMKDPTIKKAKTILEFLERDAETVRLAELREKAIRDEISRIEGAREEGRDEGREEGKIEVAKKLLKMGMDILTVINATELKKEEIEKIKSSMN
;
A
#
# COMPACT_ATOMS: atom_id res chain seq x y z
N MET A 1 -33.02 -19.45 -26.24
CA MET A 1 -34.27 -19.24 -27.00
C MET A 1 -34.41 -20.38 -28.01
N TYR A 2 -35.56 -21.06 -28.06
CA TYR A 2 -35.80 -22.14 -29.02
C TYR A 2 -36.72 -21.63 -30.12
N GLU A 3 -36.48 -22.09 -31.34
CA GLU A 3 -37.38 -21.88 -32.46
C GLU A 3 -38.59 -22.82 -32.29
N GLU A 4 -39.80 -22.29 -32.28
CA GLU A 4 -41.02 -23.02 -31.86
C GLU A 4 -41.44 -24.14 -32.82
N GLU A 5 -41.00 -24.11 -34.08
CA GLU A 5 -41.41 -25.08 -35.10
C GLU A 5 -40.42 -26.25 -35.24
N LEU A 6 -39.12 -26.00 -35.00
CA LEU A 6 -38.04 -26.97 -35.20
C LEU A 6 -37.39 -27.46 -33.89
N LYS A 7 -37.70 -26.85 -32.73
CA LYS A 7 -37.09 -27.15 -31.42
C LYS A 7 -35.55 -27.14 -31.43
N ILE A 8 -34.93 -26.29 -32.24
CA ILE A 8 -33.47 -26.13 -32.28
C ILE A 8 -33.08 -24.96 -31.36
N LYS A 9 -32.04 -25.16 -30.54
CA LYS A 9 -31.50 -24.15 -29.60
C LYS A 9 -30.73 -23.09 -30.40
N LEU A 10 -31.19 -21.83 -30.40
CA LEU A 10 -30.70 -20.81 -31.33
C LEU A 10 -29.25 -20.35 -31.04
N THR A 11 -28.83 -20.14 -29.79
CA THR A 11 -27.41 -19.98 -29.36
C THR A 11 -27.25 -19.97 -27.83
N ASP A 12 -26.13 -20.46 -27.30
CA ASP A 12 -25.74 -20.44 -25.86
C ASP A 12 -25.11 -19.11 -25.39
N LEU A 13 -25.25 -18.03 -26.17
CA LEU A 13 -24.52 -16.78 -25.93
C LEU A 13 -25.16 -15.85 -24.89
N MET A 14 -26.46 -15.99 -24.60
CA MET A 14 -27.18 -15.08 -23.71
C MET A 14 -28.38 -15.78 -23.06
N GLU A 15 -28.53 -15.59 -21.76
CA GLU A 15 -29.68 -16.02 -20.97
C GLU A 15 -30.41 -14.78 -20.43
N LEU A 16 -31.72 -14.70 -20.65
CA LEU A 16 -32.56 -13.62 -20.16
C LEU A 16 -33.52 -14.18 -19.12
N ASN A 17 -33.44 -13.66 -17.89
CA ASN A 17 -34.27 -14.05 -16.76
C ASN A 17 -35.24 -12.92 -16.43
N PHE A 18 -36.54 -13.16 -16.56
CA PHE A 18 -37.60 -12.21 -16.19
C PHE A 18 -38.05 -12.50 -14.77
N ILE A 19 -37.82 -11.56 -13.85
CA ILE A 19 -38.01 -11.77 -12.41
C ILE A 19 -38.98 -10.72 -11.88
N GLU A 20 -40.09 -11.19 -11.30
CA GLU A 20 -41.02 -10.34 -10.58
C GLU A 20 -40.61 -10.22 -9.11
N LEU A 21 -40.01 -9.08 -8.73
CA LEU A 21 -39.53 -8.85 -7.37
C LEU A 21 -40.60 -9.08 -6.28
N PRO A 22 -41.87 -8.65 -6.43
CA PRO A 22 -42.88 -8.88 -5.39
C PRO A 22 -43.20 -10.36 -5.16
N LYS A 23 -43.19 -11.19 -6.22
CA LYS A 23 -43.37 -12.65 -6.10
C LYS A 23 -42.16 -13.28 -5.43
N PHE A 24 -40.97 -12.87 -5.85
CA PHE A 24 -39.73 -13.32 -5.25
C PHE A 24 -39.70 -13.02 -3.74
N LEU A 25 -40.01 -11.80 -3.31
CA LEU A 25 -40.00 -11.42 -1.88
C LEU A 25 -40.93 -12.28 -1.00
N LYS A 26 -42.02 -12.81 -1.56
CA LYS A 26 -42.99 -13.65 -0.84
C LYS A 26 -42.65 -15.14 -0.83
N GLN A 27 -41.76 -15.60 -1.71
CA GLN A 27 -41.40 -17.00 -1.83
C GLN A 27 -40.30 -17.39 -0.82
N GLN A 28 -40.24 -18.68 -0.47
CA GLN A 28 -39.14 -19.23 0.33
C GLN A 28 -37.83 -19.12 -0.45
N LYS A 29 -36.79 -18.64 0.22
CA LYS A 29 -35.48 -18.42 -0.40
C LYS A 29 -34.73 -19.74 -0.51
N ASP A 30 -34.26 -20.05 -1.70
CA ASP A 30 -33.32 -21.13 -1.94
C ASP A 30 -31.92 -20.54 -2.08
N LEU A 31 -31.03 -20.91 -1.15
CA LEU A 31 -29.66 -20.42 -1.10
C LEU A 31 -28.69 -21.30 -1.90
N GLU A 32 -29.14 -22.47 -2.38
CA GLU A 32 -28.35 -23.33 -3.28
C GLU A 32 -28.39 -22.81 -4.73
N ASP A 33 -29.45 -22.10 -5.11
CA ASP A 33 -29.58 -21.45 -6.41
C ASP A 33 -28.75 -20.15 -6.50
N SER A 34 -27.83 -20.11 -7.48
CA SER A 34 -26.97 -18.95 -7.73
C SER A 34 -27.77 -17.69 -8.07
N LEU A 35 -28.82 -17.80 -8.87
CA LEU A 35 -29.63 -16.65 -9.27
C LEU A 35 -30.31 -16.02 -8.05
N GLN A 36 -30.84 -16.85 -7.16
CA GLN A 36 -31.47 -16.37 -5.92
C GLN A 36 -30.46 -15.74 -4.96
N ARG A 37 -29.25 -16.26 -4.85
CA ARG A 37 -28.19 -15.60 -4.05
C ARG A 37 -27.84 -14.21 -4.60
N TRP A 38 -27.72 -14.07 -5.92
CA TRP A 38 -27.49 -12.77 -6.56
C TRP A 38 -28.67 -11.81 -6.40
N LEU A 39 -29.90 -12.29 -6.54
CA LEU A 39 -31.08 -11.49 -6.24
C LEU A 39 -31.11 -11.03 -4.79
N LEU A 40 -30.78 -11.93 -3.85
CA LEU A 40 -30.67 -11.60 -2.42
C LEU A 40 -29.63 -10.51 -2.20
N PHE A 41 -28.44 -10.63 -2.80
CA PHE A 41 -27.40 -9.60 -2.75
C PHE A 41 -27.92 -8.22 -3.19
N LEU A 42 -28.66 -8.16 -4.31
CA LEU A 42 -29.18 -6.90 -4.86
C LEU A 42 -30.27 -6.25 -3.99
N ILE A 43 -31.12 -7.04 -3.32
CA ILE A 43 -32.20 -6.50 -2.48
C ILE A 43 -31.76 -6.14 -1.05
N LYS A 44 -30.47 -6.33 -0.71
CA LYS A 44 -29.86 -6.06 0.61
C LYS A 44 -30.70 -6.70 1.75
N PRO A 45 -30.61 -8.03 1.96
CA PRO A 45 -31.39 -8.75 2.96
C PRO A 45 -30.85 -8.47 4.37
N ASN A 46 -31.40 -9.14 5.38
CA ASN A 46 -30.85 -9.04 6.74
C ASN A 46 -29.40 -9.56 6.80
N LYS A 47 -28.69 -9.17 7.86
CA LYS A 47 -27.27 -9.49 8.04
C LYS A 47 -26.98 -11.00 8.03
N GLU A 48 -27.86 -11.80 8.63
CA GLU A 48 -27.72 -13.26 8.73
C GLU A 48 -27.75 -13.93 7.35
N ILE A 49 -28.76 -13.63 6.52
CA ILE A 49 -28.86 -14.19 5.17
C ILE A 49 -27.70 -13.70 4.30
N PHE A 50 -27.26 -12.45 4.50
CA PHE A 50 -26.15 -11.88 3.75
C PHE A 50 -24.81 -12.58 4.04
N GLU A 51 -24.54 -12.87 5.32
CA GLU A 51 -23.36 -13.66 5.72
C GLU A 51 -23.43 -15.09 5.15
N GLU A 52 -24.60 -15.71 5.13
CA GLU A 52 -24.78 -17.06 4.57
C GLU A 52 -24.52 -17.12 3.07
N ILE A 53 -25.03 -16.16 2.27
CA ILE A 53 -24.76 -16.13 0.83
C ILE A 53 -23.30 -15.79 0.51
N GLU A 54 -22.62 -14.99 1.34
CA GLU A 54 -21.19 -14.70 1.20
C GLU A 54 -20.32 -15.94 1.47
N MET A 55 -20.69 -16.75 2.46
CA MET A 55 -19.99 -18.00 2.76
C MET A 55 -20.19 -19.03 1.65
N LYS A 56 -21.40 -19.11 1.09
CA LYS A 56 -21.74 -20.06 0.02
C LYS A 56 -21.18 -19.66 -1.35
N ASP A 57 -21.03 -18.37 -1.62
CA ASP A 57 -20.61 -17.88 -2.94
C ASP A 57 -19.44 -16.87 -2.87
N PRO A 58 -18.21 -17.31 -3.20
CA PRO A 58 -17.04 -16.43 -3.23
C PRO A 58 -17.17 -15.26 -4.19
N THR A 59 -18.01 -15.35 -5.23
CA THR A 59 -18.20 -14.26 -6.19
C THR A 59 -19.04 -13.12 -5.59
N ILE A 60 -20.02 -13.46 -4.75
CA ILE A 60 -20.81 -12.48 -3.98
C ILE A 60 -19.94 -11.78 -2.95
N LYS A 61 -19.04 -12.51 -2.27
CA LYS A 61 -18.06 -11.91 -1.36
C LYS A 61 -17.19 -10.87 -2.06
N LYS A 62 -16.68 -11.18 -3.26
CA LYS A 62 -15.92 -10.21 -4.07
C LYS A 62 -16.78 -9.00 -4.47
N ALA A 63 -18.00 -9.23 -4.92
CA ALA A 63 -18.92 -8.17 -5.31
C ALA A 63 -19.24 -7.22 -4.14
N LYS A 64 -19.42 -7.75 -2.93
CA LYS A 64 -19.57 -6.97 -1.70
C LYS A 64 -18.35 -6.10 -1.43
N THR A 65 -17.14 -6.67 -1.45
CA THR A 65 -15.92 -5.88 -1.21
C THR A 65 -15.77 -4.75 -2.23
N ILE A 66 -16.14 -4.99 -3.50
CA ILE A 66 -16.16 -3.96 -4.54
C ILE A 66 -17.24 -2.92 -4.24
N LEU A 67 -18.44 -3.34 -3.85
CA LEU A 67 -19.52 -2.43 -3.48
C LEU A 67 -19.12 -1.54 -2.29
N GLU A 68 -18.55 -2.12 -1.23
CA GLU A 68 -18.03 -1.37 -0.08
C GLU A 68 -16.92 -0.41 -0.51
N PHE A 69 -16.05 -0.82 -1.43
CA PHE A 69 -15.03 0.06 -1.99
C PHE A 69 -15.64 1.23 -2.79
N LEU A 70 -16.69 0.99 -3.58
CA LEU A 70 -17.37 2.02 -4.38
C LEU A 70 -18.27 2.93 -3.53
N GLU A 71 -18.85 2.40 -2.46
CA GLU A 71 -19.66 3.15 -1.49
C GLU A 71 -18.79 4.02 -0.57
N ARG A 72 -17.47 3.78 -0.49
CA ARG A 72 -16.54 4.69 0.19
C ARG A 72 -16.53 6.02 -0.54
N ASP A 73 -16.63 7.10 0.25
CA ASP A 73 -16.39 8.44 -0.25
C ASP A 73 -14.94 8.55 -0.73
N ALA A 74 -14.75 8.60 -2.05
CA ALA A 74 -13.45 8.67 -2.69
C ALA A 74 -12.65 9.90 -2.23
N GLU A 75 -13.32 10.99 -1.85
CA GLU A 75 -12.67 12.18 -1.30
C GLU A 75 -12.11 11.91 0.09
N THR A 76 -12.89 11.31 0.99
CA THR A 76 -12.44 10.90 2.33
C THR A 76 -11.27 9.92 2.27
N VAL A 77 -11.31 8.92 1.37
CA VAL A 77 -10.19 7.97 1.19
C VAL A 77 -8.93 8.69 0.71
N ARG A 78 -9.06 9.51 -0.33
CA ARG A 78 -7.94 10.29 -0.86
C ARG A 78 -7.34 11.23 0.18
N LEU A 79 -8.18 11.88 1.01
CA LEU A 79 -7.71 12.76 2.07
C LEU A 79 -6.93 12.00 3.15
N ALA A 80 -7.38 10.79 3.51
CA ALA A 80 -6.66 9.93 4.45
C ALA A 80 -5.30 9.50 3.89
N GLU A 81 -5.24 9.09 2.61
CA GLU A 81 -3.99 8.72 1.92
C GLU A 81 -3.01 9.90 1.84
N LEU A 82 -3.49 11.09 1.49
CA LEU A 82 -2.67 12.31 1.44
C LEU A 82 -2.08 12.67 2.81
N ARG A 83 -2.89 12.51 3.88
CA ARG A 83 -2.43 12.74 5.25
C ARG A 83 -1.36 11.74 5.66
N GLU A 84 -1.58 10.46 5.38
CA GLU A 84 -0.59 9.42 5.66
C GLU A 84 0.71 9.64 4.89
N LYS A 85 0.62 10.00 3.61
CA LYS A 85 1.77 10.36 2.79
C LYS A 85 2.55 11.53 3.41
N ALA A 86 1.87 12.61 3.80
CA ALA A 86 2.53 13.77 4.41
C ALA A 86 3.26 13.41 5.71
N ILE A 87 2.68 12.53 6.54
CA ILE A 87 3.33 12.04 7.77
C ILE A 87 4.59 11.23 7.43
N ARG A 88 4.52 10.33 6.45
CA ARG A 88 5.67 9.51 6.04
C ARG A 88 6.78 10.38 5.44
N ASP A 89 6.42 11.32 4.56
CA ASP A 89 7.37 12.25 3.95
C ASP A 89 8.10 13.06 5.03
N GLU A 90 7.38 13.50 6.09
CA GLU A 90 8.00 14.24 7.19
C GLU A 90 8.93 13.37 8.05
N ILE A 91 8.54 12.13 8.35
CA ILE A 91 9.40 11.17 9.07
C ILE A 91 10.68 10.94 8.26
N SER A 92 10.56 10.61 6.97
CA SER A 92 11.70 10.36 6.10
C SER A 92 12.60 11.60 5.96
N ARG A 93 12.02 12.81 5.91
CA ARG A 93 12.79 14.06 5.89
C ARG A 93 13.64 14.22 7.15
N ILE A 94 13.05 13.98 8.33
CA ILE A 94 13.74 14.11 9.61
C ILE A 94 14.82 13.04 9.76
N GLU A 95 14.53 11.80 9.36
CA GLU A 95 15.49 10.70 9.41
C GLU A 95 16.69 10.96 8.50
N GLY A 96 16.44 11.37 7.25
CA GLY A 96 17.49 11.75 6.31
C GLY A 96 18.36 12.88 6.85
N ALA A 97 17.75 13.96 7.35
CA ALA A 97 18.50 15.09 7.92
C ALA A 97 19.35 14.69 9.15
N ARG A 98 18.88 13.73 9.96
CA ARG A 98 19.64 13.21 11.11
C ARG A 98 20.79 12.30 10.69
N GLU A 99 20.61 11.52 9.63
CA GLU A 99 21.67 10.67 9.08
C GLU A 99 22.77 11.53 8.45
N GLU A 100 22.40 12.47 7.58
CA GLU A 100 23.32 13.43 6.97
C GLU A 100 24.09 14.21 8.04
N GLY A 101 23.41 14.79 9.04
CA GLY A 101 24.08 15.53 10.11
C GLY A 101 25.01 14.67 10.99
N ARG A 102 24.72 13.37 11.14
CA ARG A 102 25.61 12.45 11.87
C ARG A 102 26.86 12.14 11.05
N ASP A 103 26.72 11.95 9.75
CA ASP A 103 27.86 11.64 8.87
C ASP A 103 28.75 12.87 8.67
N GLU A 104 28.17 14.05 8.45
CA GLU A 104 28.90 15.32 8.43
C GLU A 104 29.66 15.53 9.75
N GLY A 105 29.00 15.37 10.90
CA GLY A 105 29.65 15.51 12.21
C GLY A 105 30.77 14.49 12.46
N ARG A 106 30.65 13.26 11.93
CA ARG A 106 31.73 12.26 12.02
C ARG A 106 32.94 12.68 11.19
N GLU A 107 32.74 13.16 9.96
CA GLU A 107 33.83 13.60 9.08
C GLU A 107 34.49 14.88 9.61
N GLU A 108 33.71 15.87 10.05
CA GLU A 108 34.24 17.07 10.70
C GLU A 108 35.06 16.72 11.96
N GLY A 109 34.56 15.79 12.77
CA GLY A 109 35.27 15.29 13.95
C GLY A 109 36.62 14.64 13.63
N LYS A 110 36.68 13.79 12.58
CA LYS A 110 37.94 13.20 12.10
C LYS A 110 38.95 14.28 11.69
N ILE A 111 38.49 15.29 10.96
CA ILE A 111 39.34 16.42 10.51
C ILE A 111 39.84 17.22 11.72
N GLU A 112 38.99 17.50 12.70
CA GLU A 112 39.39 18.24 13.91
C GLU A 112 40.43 17.47 14.74
N VAL A 113 40.24 16.16 14.90
CA VAL A 113 41.21 15.28 15.57
C VAL A 113 42.54 15.27 14.81
N ALA A 114 42.52 15.14 13.48
CA ALA A 114 43.73 15.18 12.66
C ALA A 114 44.51 16.50 12.84
N LYS A 115 43.81 17.64 12.83
CA LYS A 115 44.41 18.97 13.10
C LYS A 115 45.06 19.02 14.48
N LYS A 116 44.38 18.52 15.53
CA LYS A 116 44.93 18.51 16.89
C LYS A 116 46.18 17.63 16.99
N LEU A 117 46.16 16.43 16.42
CA LEU A 117 47.31 15.52 16.43
C LEU A 117 48.52 16.10 15.66
N LEU A 118 48.29 16.72 14.51
CA LEU A 118 49.36 17.40 13.75
C LEU A 118 49.97 18.57 14.53
N LYS A 119 49.15 19.36 15.24
CA LYS A 119 49.64 20.44 16.13
C LYS A 119 50.48 19.90 17.30
N MET A 120 50.19 18.68 17.76
CA MET A 120 50.97 18.00 18.79
C MET A 120 52.28 17.40 18.25
N GLY A 121 52.58 17.55 16.96
CA GLY A 121 53.80 17.04 16.34
C GLY A 121 53.78 15.53 16.05
N MET A 122 52.60 14.90 16.07
CA MET A 122 52.45 13.48 15.73
C MET A 122 52.79 13.24 14.25
N ASP A 123 53.40 12.09 13.96
CA ASP A 123 53.74 11.71 12.59
C ASP A 123 52.50 11.34 11.75
N ILE A 124 52.64 11.42 10.43
CA ILE A 124 51.52 11.23 9.49
C ILE A 124 50.94 9.82 9.59
N LEU A 125 51.74 8.77 9.82
CA LEU A 125 51.23 7.39 9.91
C LEU A 125 50.36 7.21 11.14
N THR A 126 50.75 7.79 12.27
CA THR A 126 49.93 7.75 13.49
C THR A 126 48.61 8.51 13.33
N VAL A 127 48.61 9.65 12.63
CA VAL A 127 47.37 10.41 12.33
C VAL A 127 46.44 9.62 11.41
N ILE A 128 46.96 8.95 10.37
CA ILE A 128 46.18 8.07 9.48
C ILE A 128 45.49 6.98 10.31
N ASN A 129 46.25 6.28 11.15
CA ASN A 129 45.71 5.18 11.95
C ASN A 129 44.65 5.63 12.97
N ALA A 130 44.78 6.85 13.52
CA ALA A 130 43.86 7.37 14.53
C ALA A 130 42.55 7.95 13.95
N THR A 131 42.59 8.45 12.72
CA THR A 131 41.46 9.19 12.11
C THR A 131 40.81 8.46 10.93
N GLU A 132 41.46 7.40 10.44
CA GLU A 132 41.08 6.64 9.25
C GLU A 132 41.00 7.50 7.96
N LEU A 133 41.56 8.72 8.00
CA LEU A 133 41.65 9.60 6.84
C LEU A 133 42.77 9.15 5.90
N LYS A 134 42.61 9.44 4.61
CA LYS A 134 43.64 9.15 3.61
C LYS A 134 44.83 10.09 3.79
N LYS A 135 46.02 9.61 3.43
CA LYS A 135 47.26 10.39 3.47
C LYS A 135 47.12 11.74 2.75
N GLU A 136 46.46 11.75 1.59
CA GLU A 136 46.20 12.95 0.78
C GLU A 136 45.38 14.00 1.53
N GLU A 137 44.39 13.58 2.32
CA GLU A 137 43.53 14.47 3.10
C GLU A 137 44.31 15.09 4.26
N ILE A 138 45.14 14.29 4.93
CA ILE A 138 46.01 14.76 6.02
C ILE A 138 47.08 15.73 5.49
N GLU A 139 47.66 15.48 4.32
CA GLU A 139 48.61 16.41 3.68
C GLU A 139 47.94 17.73 3.30
N LYS A 140 46.70 17.69 2.76
CA LYS A 140 45.91 18.92 2.52
C LYS A 140 45.66 19.68 3.82
N ILE A 141 45.22 18.99 4.89
CA ILE A 141 45.02 19.61 6.20
C ILE A 141 46.31 20.26 6.69
N LYS A 142 47.44 19.55 6.65
CA LYS A 142 48.75 20.08 7.05
C LYS A 142 49.16 21.31 6.25
N SER A 143 48.94 21.31 4.93
CA SER A 143 49.24 22.46 4.07
C SER A 143 48.36 23.67 4.36
N SER A 144 47.10 23.47 4.75
CA SER A 144 46.16 24.55 5.12
C SER A 144 46.41 25.15 6.51
N MET A 145 47.34 24.57 7.29
CA MET A 145 47.70 25.01 8.64
C MET A 145 49.01 25.81 8.69
N ASN A 146 49.77 25.83 7.58
CA ASN A 146 50.96 26.67 7.39
C ASN A 146 50.56 28.05 6.89
#